data_AF-A0AA35IY36-F1
#
_entry.id   AF-A0AA35IY36-F1
#
_cell.length_a   1.000
_cell.length_b   1.000
_cell.length_c   1.000
_cell.angle_alpha   90.00
_cell.angle_beta   90.00
_cell.angle_gamma   90.00
#
_symmetry.space_group_name_H-M   'P 1'
#
loop_
_entity.id
_entity.type
_entity.pdbx_description
1 polymer ?
#
loop_
_entity_poly.entity_id
_entity_poly.type
_entity_poly.pdbx_seq_one_letter_code
_entity_poly.pdbx_strand_id
1 'polypeptide(L)'
;MTMSITEVFGEFRCGKTQMSHTLCVTTQLPREMGGGEGKVAYIDTEGTFRPERIKQIAEGYELDPESCLANVSYARALNSEHQMELVEQLGEELSSGDYRLIVVDSIMANFRVDYCGRGELSERQQKLNQHLFKLNRLAEEFNVAVFLTNQVQSDPGASALFASADGRKPIGGHVLAHASATRILLRKGRGDERVAKLQDSPDMPEKECVYVIGEKGITDSND
;
A
#
# COMPACT_ATOMS: atom_id res chain seq x y z
N MET A 1 2.22 14.17 0.74
CA MET A 1 0.82 14.52 0.43
C MET A 1 -0.09 13.57 1.19
N THR A 2 -0.91 14.07 2.09
CA THR A 2 -2.12 13.35 2.56
C THR A 2 -3.26 13.61 1.56
N MET A 3 -4.44 12.99 1.74
CA MET A 3 -5.59 13.15 0.84
C MET A 3 -5.41 12.55 -0.56
N SER A 4 -4.52 11.57 -0.73
CA SER A 4 -4.34 10.91 -2.02
C SER A 4 -3.96 9.44 -1.88
N ILE A 5 -4.24 8.68 -2.94
CA ILE A 5 -3.81 7.30 -3.07
C ILE A 5 -2.36 7.23 -3.53
N THR A 6 -1.55 6.50 -2.78
CA THR A 6 -0.22 6.04 -3.17
C THR A 6 -0.24 4.53 -3.39
N GLU A 7 0.13 4.09 -4.59
CA GLU A 7 0.30 2.69 -4.94
C GLU A 7 1.79 2.31 -4.88
N VAL A 8 2.12 1.26 -4.13
CA VAL A 8 3.40 0.56 -4.25
C VAL A 8 3.19 -0.81 -4.90
N PHE A 9 3.97 -1.11 -5.92
CA PHE A 9 3.85 -2.39 -6.62
C PHE A 9 5.19 -3.00 -6.95
N GLY A 10 5.22 -4.33 -7.05
CA GLY A 10 6.44 -5.05 -7.37
C GLY A 10 6.27 -6.55 -7.17
N GLU A 11 7.33 -7.30 -7.47
CA GLU A 11 7.33 -8.75 -7.33
C GLU A 11 7.22 -9.22 -5.88
N PHE A 12 6.99 -10.51 -5.69
CA PHE A 12 7.07 -11.10 -4.35
C PHE A 12 8.47 -10.88 -3.73
N ARG A 13 8.50 -10.64 -2.42
CA ARG A 13 9.72 -10.31 -1.62
C ARG A 13 10.42 -9.00 -1.99
N CYS A 14 9.75 -8.04 -2.63
CA CYS A 14 10.31 -6.70 -2.82
C CYS A 14 10.12 -5.78 -1.61
N GLY A 15 9.38 -6.16 -0.56
CA GLY A 15 9.25 -5.37 0.67
C GLY A 15 7.94 -4.60 0.85
N LYS A 16 6.92 -4.82 0.01
CA LYS A 16 5.61 -4.13 0.10
C LYS A 16 4.99 -4.16 1.51
N THR A 17 4.72 -5.35 2.05
CA THR A 17 4.17 -5.50 3.42
C THR A 17 5.11 -4.91 4.49
N GLN A 18 6.44 -4.94 4.28
CA GLN A 18 7.39 -4.34 5.22
C GLN A 18 7.27 -2.81 5.23
N MET A 19 7.04 -2.22 4.06
CA MET A 19 6.73 -0.80 3.92
C MET A 19 5.40 -0.47 4.60
N SER A 20 4.36 -1.28 4.39
CA SER A 20 3.07 -1.14 5.09
C SER A 20 3.23 -1.17 6.61
N HIS A 21 3.94 -2.17 7.16
CA HIS A 21 4.19 -2.27 8.60
C HIS A 21 5.00 -1.10 9.14
N THR A 22 5.99 -0.62 8.38
CA THR A 22 6.79 0.55 8.79
C THR A 22 5.91 1.80 8.87
N LEU A 23 5.07 2.02 7.85
CA LEU A 23 4.13 3.13 7.83
C LEU A 23 3.10 3.06 8.97
N CYS A 24 2.69 1.86 9.40
CA CYS A 24 1.81 1.72 10.56
C CYS A 24 2.40 2.30 11.84
N VAL A 25 3.73 2.23 12.00
CA VAL A 25 4.44 2.78 13.16
C VAL A 25 4.78 4.24 12.94
N THR A 26 5.38 4.60 11.81
CA THR A 26 5.85 5.97 11.57
C THR A 26 4.71 6.99 11.48
N THR A 27 3.51 6.58 11.09
CA THR A 27 2.32 7.45 11.10
C THR A 27 1.97 7.94 12.51
N GLN A 28 2.31 7.17 13.54
CA GLN A 28 2.00 7.51 14.94
C GLN A 28 3.01 8.47 15.55
N LEU A 29 4.16 8.67 14.91
CA LEU A 29 5.18 9.60 15.39
C LEU A 29 4.68 11.05 15.39
N PRO A 30 5.29 11.91 16.21
CA PRO A 30 5.06 13.36 16.16
C PRO A 30 5.32 13.95 14.78
N ARG A 31 4.62 15.03 14.44
CA ARG A 31 4.77 15.70 13.14
C ARG A 31 6.17 16.26 12.93
N GLU A 32 6.83 16.73 13.98
CA GLU A 32 8.23 17.17 13.94
C GLU A 32 9.22 16.05 13.59
N MET A 33 8.83 14.79 13.78
CA MET A 33 9.59 13.60 13.38
C MET A 33 9.13 13.02 12.03
N GLY A 34 8.26 13.74 11.30
CA GLY A 34 7.72 13.30 10.00
C GLY A 34 6.54 12.33 10.09
N GLY A 35 5.97 12.14 11.29
CA GLY A 35 4.75 11.34 11.47
C GLY A 35 3.46 12.13 11.26
N GLY A 36 2.33 11.45 11.49
CA GLY A 36 0.98 12.00 11.34
C GLY A 36 0.27 12.31 12.65
N GLU A 37 0.81 11.88 13.79
CA GLU A 37 0.15 11.88 15.11
C GLU A 37 -1.24 11.25 15.06
N GLY A 38 -1.34 10.04 14.49
CA GLY A 38 -2.64 9.39 14.40
C GLY A 38 -2.60 7.90 14.16
N LYS A 39 -3.79 7.30 14.30
CA LYS A 39 -4.08 5.88 14.14
C LYS A 39 -4.03 5.47 12.67
N VAL A 40 -3.95 4.15 12.48
CA VAL A 40 -3.84 3.52 11.18
C VAL A 40 -4.93 2.48 11.03
N ALA A 41 -5.61 2.49 9.90
CA ALA A 41 -6.52 1.42 9.50
C ALA A 41 -5.80 0.48 8.53
N TYR A 42 -5.82 -0.83 8.77
CA TYR A 42 -5.14 -1.84 7.97
C TYR A 42 -6.13 -2.90 7.49
N ILE A 43 -6.39 -2.93 6.18
CA ILE A 43 -7.19 -3.95 5.53
C ILE A 43 -6.24 -4.97 4.89
N ASP A 44 -6.23 -6.18 5.43
CA ASP A 44 -5.37 -7.27 4.98
C ASP A 44 -6.19 -8.27 4.16
N THR A 45 -5.80 -8.47 2.91
CA THR A 45 -6.41 -9.46 1.98
C THR A 45 -5.55 -10.72 1.84
N GLU A 46 -4.24 -10.67 2.14
CA GLU A 46 -3.30 -11.78 1.92
C GLU A 46 -2.90 -12.59 3.17
N GLY A 47 -3.06 -12.03 4.36
CA GLY A 47 -2.85 -12.69 5.66
C GLY A 47 -1.43 -12.43 6.13
N THR A 48 -0.90 -11.27 5.75
CA THR A 48 0.52 -10.90 5.83
C THR A 48 0.80 -10.01 7.02
N PHE A 49 -0.24 -9.47 7.67
CA PHE A 49 -0.09 -8.66 8.87
C PHE A 49 0.53 -9.47 10.01
N ARG A 50 1.58 -8.94 10.64
CA ARG A 50 2.28 -9.60 11.75
C ARG A 50 2.40 -8.62 12.92
N PRO A 51 1.58 -8.76 13.98
CA PRO A 51 1.64 -7.89 15.15
C PRO A 51 3.04 -7.80 15.76
N GLU A 52 3.77 -8.91 15.79
CA GLU A 52 5.14 -9.00 16.30
C GLU A 52 6.09 -8.08 15.52
N ARG A 53 5.86 -7.94 14.21
CA ARG A 53 6.66 -7.05 13.37
C ARG A 53 6.35 -5.58 13.63
N ILE A 54 5.09 -5.22 13.92
CA ILE A 54 4.72 -3.87 14.36
C ILE A 54 5.44 -3.54 15.68
N LYS A 55 5.41 -4.46 16.65
CA LYS A 55 6.08 -4.29 17.94
C LYS A 55 7.58 -4.08 17.78
N GLN A 56 8.24 -4.92 16.98
CA GLN A 56 9.68 -4.79 16.70
C GLN A 56 10.04 -3.44 16.07
N ILE A 57 9.23 -2.96 15.11
CA ILE A 57 9.47 -1.66 14.48
C ILE A 57 9.23 -0.53 15.49
N ALA A 58 8.19 -0.62 16.32
CA ALA A 58 7.89 0.35 17.37
C ALA A 58 9.04 0.49 18.38
N GLU A 59 9.63 -0.61 18.84
CA GLU A 59 10.84 -0.61 19.68
C GLU A 59 11.99 0.12 19.00
N GLY A 60 12.17 -0.10 17.69
CA GLY A 60 13.17 0.58 16.87
C GLY A 60 13.02 2.11 16.83
N TYR A 61 11.79 2.61 16.96
CA TYR A 61 11.45 4.03 17.04
C TYR A 61 11.24 4.53 18.48
N GLU A 62 11.62 3.73 19.49
CA GLU A 62 11.49 4.06 20.92
C GLU A 62 10.03 4.34 21.36
N LEU A 63 9.07 3.70 20.69
CA LEU A 63 7.65 3.74 21.03
C LEU A 63 7.25 2.55 21.91
N ASP A 64 6.22 2.72 22.74
CA ASP A 64 5.62 1.61 23.48
C ASP A 64 4.95 0.61 22.51
N PRO A 65 5.39 -0.66 22.43
CA PRO A 65 4.93 -1.60 21.41
C PRO A 65 3.45 -1.96 21.51
N GLU A 66 2.90 -2.07 22.72
CA GLU A 66 1.49 -2.42 22.93
C GLU A 66 0.58 -1.24 22.55
N SER A 67 0.93 -0.03 22.96
CA SER A 67 0.19 1.19 22.58
C SER A 67 0.25 1.40 21.07
N CYS A 68 1.42 1.20 20.45
CA CYS A 68 1.58 1.32 19.01
C CYS A 68 0.71 0.31 18.25
N LEU A 69 0.65 -0.95 18.72
CA LEU A 69 -0.21 -1.96 18.11
C LEU A 69 -1.70 -1.65 18.31
N ALA A 70 -2.10 -1.18 19.50
CA ALA A 70 -3.50 -0.83 19.79
C ALA A 70 -4.04 0.33 18.92
N ASN A 71 -3.15 1.18 18.40
CA ASN A 71 -3.48 2.26 17.46
C ASN A 71 -3.61 1.80 15.99
N VAL A 72 -3.44 0.51 15.71
CA VAL A 72 -3.66 -0.08 14.39
C VAL A 72 -4.99 -0.85 14.39
N SER A 73 -6.02 -0.28 13.78
CA SER A 73 -7.28 -0.98 13.52
C SER A 73 -7.06 -1.97 12.39
N TYR A 74 -7.17 -3.27 12.69
CA TYR A 74 -6.91 -4.35 11.74
C TYR A 74 -8.19 -5.05 11.32
N ALA A 75 -8.37 -5.22 10.01
CA ALA A 75 -9.46 -6.01 9.44
C ALA A 75 -8.96 -7.00 8.38
N ARG A 76 -9.48 -8.23 8.43
CA ARG A 76 -9.18 -9.30 7.48
C ARG A 76 -10.27 -9.40 6.41
N ALA A 77 -9.96 -9.02 5.17
CA ALA A 77 -10.88 -9.16 4.05
C ALA A 77 -10.74 -10.55 3.40
N LEU A 78 -11.83 -11.33 3.40
CA LEU A 78 -11.84 -12.72 2.91
C LEU A 78 -12.19 -12.86 1.42
N ASN A 79 -12.84 -11.85 0.86
CA ASN A 79 -13.23 -11.76 -0.55
C ASN A 79 -13.37 -10.27 -0.95
N SER A 80 -13.66 -10.00 -2.22
CA SER A 80 -13.71 -8.64 -2.78
C SER A 80 -14.91 -7.84 -2.29
N GLU A 81 -16.05 -8.48 -2.04
CA GLU A 81 -17.23 -7.82 -1.46
C GLU A 81 -16.96 -7.38 -0.02
N HIS A 82 -16.43 -8.27 0.81
CA HIS A 82 -16.02 -7.97 2.20
C HIS A 82 -14.93 -6.88 2.22
N GLN A 83 -13.97 -6.90 1.29
CA GLN A 83 -12.99 -5.81 1.16
C GLN A 83 -13.65 -4.45 0.90
N MET A 84 -14.70 -4.41 0.08
CA MET A 84 -15.44 -3.18 -0.21
C MET A 84 -16.29 -2.73 0.98
N GLU A 85 -16.96 -3.66 1.67
CA GLU A 85 -17.75 -3.39 2.88
C GLU A 85 -16.90 -2.84 4.03
N LEU A 86 -15.69 -3.37 4.24
CA LEU A 86 -14.77 -2.87 5.26
C LEU A 86 -14.40 -1.40 5.02
N VAL A 87 -14.23 -0.99 3.77
CA VAL A 87 -13.98 0.43 3.43
C VAL A 87 -15.20 1.30 3.70
N GLU A 88 -16.42 0.79 3.50
CA GLU A 88 -17.64 1.53 3.86
C GLU A 88 -17.77 1.73 5.37
N GLN A 89 -17.55 0.67 6.14
CA GLN A 89 -17.60 0.71 7.61
C GLN A 89 -16.51 1.62 8.18
N LEU A 90 -15.33 1.65 7.55
CA LEU A 90 -14.23 2.49 7.98
C LEU A 90 -14.58 3.98 7.97
N GLY A 91 -15.51 4.43 7.12
CA GLY A 91 -15.99 5.81 7.13
C GLY A 91 -16.54 6.27 8.49
N GLU A 92 -17.19 5.37 9.24
CA GLU A 92 -17.68 5.66 10.59
C GLU A 92 -16.53 5.81 11.58
N GLU A 93 -15.52 4.94 11.52
CA GLU A 93 -14.34 5.02 12.40
C GLU A 93 -13.50 6.28 12.15
N LEU A 94 -13.35 6.66 10.88
CA LEU A 94 -12.59 7.85 10.47
C LEU A 94 -13.22 9.15 11.00
N SER A 95 -14.53 9.16 11.28
CA SER A 95 -15.23 10.32 11.83
C SER A 95 -14.71 10.76 13.21
N SER A 96 -14.01 9.87 13.94
CA SER A 96 -13.29 10.22 15.17
C SER A 96 -12.21 11.29 14.96
N GLY A 97 -11.65 11.38 13.75
CA GLY A 97 -10.56 12.30 13.43
C GLY A 97 -9.17 11.83 13.90
N ASP A 98 -9.08 10.64 14.49
CA ASP A 98 -7.83 10.08 15.04
C ASP A 98 -6.94 9.43 13.96
N TYR A 99 -7.51 9.04 12.83
CA TYR A 99 -6.80 8.30 11.78
C TYR A 99 -6.05 9.21 10.82
N ARG A 100 -4.90 8.74 10.32
CA ARG A 100 -4.06 9.47 9.35
C ARG A 100 -3.63 8.63 8.16
N LEU A 101 -3.79 7.32 8.25
CA LEU A 101 -3.41 6.39 7.19
C LEU A 101 -4.41 5.24 7.10
N ILE A 102 -4.77 4.90 5.85
CA ILE A 102 -5.46 3.68 5.48
C ILE A 102 -4.48 2.85 4.65
N VAL A 103 -4.27 1.60 5.03
CA VAL A 103 -3.47 0.62 4.30
C VAL A 103 -4.38 -0.47 3.74
N VAL A 104 -4.20 -0.81 2.46
CA VAL A 104 -4.82 -2.00 1.85
C VAL A 104 -3.70 -2.89 1.29
N ASP A 105 -3.45 -4.03 1.96
CA ASP A 105 -2.43 -5.02 1.59
C ASP A 105 -3.08 -6.36 1.24
N SER A 106 -3.35 -6.68 -0.03
CA SER A 106 -3.11 -5.92 -1.25
C SER A 106 -4.41 -5.63 -2.01
N ILE A 107 -4.45 -4.53 -2.76
CA ILE A 107 -5.67 -4.04 -3.40
C ILE A 107 -6.27 -5.04 -4.42
N MET A 108 -5.43 -5.89 -5.03
CA MET A 108 -5.84 -6.80 -6.11
C MET A 108 -6.02 -8.26 -5.68
N ALA A 109 -5.64 -8.68 -4.48
CA ALA A 109 -5.61 -10.11 -4.15
C ALA A 109 -6.98 -10.78 -4.29
N ASN A 110 -8.01 -10.24 -3.62
CA ASN A 110 -9.35 -10.82 -3.64
C ASN A 110 -10.01 -10.66 -5.02
N PHE A 111 -9.86 -9.49 -5.66
CA PHE A 111 -10.40 -9.25 -7.01
C PHE A 111 -9.84 -10.21 -8.07
N ARG A 112 -8.63 -10.74 -7.90
CA ARG A 112 -8.05 -11.72 -8.83
C ARG A 112 -8.59 -13.13 -8.63
N VAL A 113 -9.00 -13.46 -7.41
CA VAL A 113 -9.56 -14.77 -7.06
C VAL A 113 -11.03 -14.81 -7.45
N ASP A 114 -11.77 -13.77 -7.09
CA ASP A 114 -13.21 -13.73 -7.28
C ASP A 114 -13.62 -13.51 -8.74
N TYR A 115 -12.80 -12.78 -9.52
CA TYR A 115 -13.07 -12.48 -10.91
C TYR A 115 -12.02 -13.12 -11.84
N CYS A 116 -12.34 -14.31 -12.34
CA CYS A 116 -11.44 -15.20 -13.06
C CYS A 116 -11.71 -15.22 -14.57
N GLY A 117 -10.63 -15.17 -15.36
CA GLY A 117 -10.72 -15.28 -16.83
C GLY A 117 -11.04 -13.96 -17.54
N ARG A 118 -11.06 -14.02 -18.88
CA ARG A 118 -11.20 -12.80 -19.71
C ARG A 118 -12.62 -12.24 -19.73
N GLY A 119 -13.64 -13.08 -19.52
CA GLY A 119 -15.06 -12.68 -19.54
C GLY A 119 -15.45 -11.75 -18.40
N GLU A 120 -14.81 -11.91 -17.23
CA GLU A 120 -15.11 -11.15 -16.01
C GLU A 120 -14.23 -9.90 -15.86
N LEU A 121 -13.35 -9.63 -16.84
CA LEU A 121 -12.42 -8.50 -16.79
C LEU A 121 -13.17 -7.17 -16.66
N SER A 122 -14.26 -6.99 -17.40
CA SER A 122 -15.04 -5.74 -17.36
C SER A 122 -15.66 -5.51 -15.99
N GLU A 123 -16.27 -6.54 -15.41
CA GLU A 123 -16.90 -6.46 -14.09
C GLU A 123 -15.87 -6.20 -12.99
N ARG A 124 -14.73 -6.91 -13.04
CA ARG A 124 -13.61 -6.67 -12.14
C ARG A 124 -13.12 -5.22 -12.19
N GLN A 125 -12.94 -4.66 -13.39
CA GLN A 125 -12.50 -3.27 -13.55
C GLN A 125 -13.56 -2.29 -13.02
N GLN A 126 -14.85 -2.56 -13.21
CA GLN A 126 -15.93 -1.72 -12.70
C GLN A 126 -15.97 -1.71 -11.17
N LYS A 127 -15.93 -2.89 -10.54
CA LYS A 127 -15.95 -3.03 -9.07
C LYS A 127 -14.68 -2.44 -8.43
N LEU A 128 -13.51 -2.69 -9.03
CA LEU A 128 -12.25 -2.07 -8.60
C LEU A 128 -12.32 -0.54 -8.68
N ASN A 129 -12.89 0.01 -9.75
CA ASN A 129 -13.05 1.46 -9.89
C ASN A 129 -13.96 2.04 -8.80
N GLN A 130 -15.06 1.37 -8.47
CA GLN A 130 -15.95 1.78 -7.38
C GLN A 130 -15.21 1.75 -6.03
N HIS A 131 -14.39 0.74 -5.79
CA HIS A 131 -13.61 0.61 -4.57
C HIS A 131 -12.56 1.73 -4.44
N LEU A 132 -11.79 1.99 -5.49
CA LEU A 132 -10.79 3.07 -5.53
C LEU A 132 -11.42 4.46 -5.39
N PHE A 133 -12.59 4.66 -6.01
CA PHE A 133 -13.35 5.90 -5.86
C PHE A 133 -13.74 6.14 -4.40
N LYS A 134 -14.23 5.12 -3.68
CA LYS A 134 -14.55 5.24 -2.25
C LYS A 134 -13.32 5.56 -1.42
N LEU A 135 -12.19 4.89 -1.66
CA LEU A 135 -10.93 5.16 -0.97
C LEU A 135 -10.46 6.60 -1.19
N ASN A 136 -10.52 7.11 -2.43
CA ASN A 136 -10.19 8.51 -2.73
C ASN A 136 -11.13 9.48 -1.98
N ARG A 137 -12.44 9.20 -1.94
CA ARG A 137 -13.38 10.04 -1.19
C ARG A 137 -13.06 10.08 0.31
N LEU A 138 -12.75 8.92 0.92
CA LEU A 138 -12.34 8.89 2.32
C LEU A 138 -11.05 9.67 2.56
N ALA A 139 -10.08 9.56 1.64
CA ALA A 139 -8.83 10.30 1.72
C ALA A 139 -9.07 11.82 1.77
N GLU A 140 -9.91 12.33 0.86
CA GLU A 140 -10.25 13.75 0.77
C GLU A 140 -11.11 14.22 1.95
N GLU A 141 -12.15 13.47 2.30
CA GLU A 141 -13.13 13.85 3.33
C GLU A 141 -12.53 13.88 4.74
N PHE A 142 -11.69 12.88 5.07
CA PHE A 142 -11.13 12.73 6.41
C PHE A 142 -9.67 13.18 6.53
N ASN A 143 -9.09 13.72 5.46
CA ASN A 143 -7.67 14.12 5.41
C ASN A 143 -6.71 12.99 5.81
N VAL A 144 -6.90 11.81 5.22
CA VAL A 144 -6.05 10.64 5.45
C VAL A 144 -5.25 10.28 4.21
N ALA A 145 -4.06 9.72 4.40
CA ALA A 145 -3.32 9.09 3.32
C ALA A 145 -3.88 7.69 3.04
N VAL A 146 -3.91 7.28 1.77
CA VAL A 146 -4.27 5.90 1.40
C VAL A 146 -3.07 5.24 0.76
N PHE A 147 -2.62 4.13 1.34
CA PHE A 147 -1.47 3.36 0.87
C PHE A 147 -1.93 1.97 0.40
N LEU A 148 -1.72 1.69 -0.88
CA LEU A 148 -2.12 0.46 -1.52
C LEU A 148 -0.89 -0.35 -1.89
N THR A 149 -0.86 -1.62 -1.54
CA THR A 149 0.11 -2.54 -2.13
C THR A 149 -0.53 -3.26 -3.32
N ASN A 150 0.29 -3.56 -4.32
CA ASN A 150 -0.13 -4.30 -5.48
C ASN A 150 0.97 -5.23 -6.01
N GLN A 151 0.58 -6.29 -6.71
CA GLN A 151 1.52 -7.23 -7.32
C GLN A 151 1.70 -6.90 -8.81
N VAL A 152 2.86 -7.27 -9.36
CA VAL A 152 3.11 -7.23 -10.81
C VAL A 152 2.87 -8.60 -11.44
N GLN A 153 2.50 -8.60 -12.71
CA GLN A 153 2.46 -9.80 -13.52
C GLN A 153 3.50 -9.69 -14.65
N SER A 154 4.14 -10.82 -14.96
CA SER A 154 4.96 -10.96 -16.16
C SER A 154 4.07 -10.77 -17.40
N ASP A 155 4.50 -9.98 -18.37
CA ASP A 155 3.80 -9.82 -19.66
C ASP A 155 4.43 -10.79 -20.69
N PRO A 156 3.86 -11.99 -20.93
CA PRO A 156 4.47 -12.98 -21.83
C PRO A 156 4.28 -12.62 -23.30
N GLY A 157 3.44 -11.62 -23.61
CA GLY A 157 3.10 -11.18 -24.97
C GLY A 157 3.79 -9.89 -25.39
N ALA A 158 4.50 -9.21 -24.49
CA ALA A 158 5.31 -8.05 -24.85
C ALA A 158 6.50 -8.52 -25.70
N SER A 159 6.47 -8.21 -26.99
CA SER A 159 7.70 -8.18 -27.80
C SER A 159 8.72 -7.31 -27.07
N ALA A 160 9.99 -7.71 -27.04
CA ALA A 160 11.08 -6.98 -26.37
C ALA A 160 11.19 -5.50 -26.81
N LEU A 161 10.56 -5.14 -27.93
CA LEU A 161 10.44 -3.78 -28.47
C LEU A 161 9.37 -2.90 -27.80
N PHE A 162 8.36 -3.49 -27.13
CA PHE A 162 7.23 -2.77 -26.51
C PHE A 162 7.04 -3.13 -25.02
N ALA A 163 7.94 -3.93 -24.47
CA ALA A 163 8.07 -4.08 -23.03
C ALA A 163 8.37 -2.70 -22.41
N SER A 164 7.75 -2.39 -21.27
CA SER A 164 8.29 -1.32 -20.40
C SER A 164 9.77 -1.61 -20.16
N ALA A 165 10.60 -0.60 -19.87
CA ALA A 165 12.04 -0.82 -19.66
C ALA A 165 12.36 -1.92 -18.62
N ASP A 166 11.41 -2.24 -17.72
CA ASP A 166 11.48 -3.31 -16.73
C ASP A 166 10.67 -4.60 -17.08
N GLY A 167 10.04 -4.68 -18.26
CA GLY A 167 9.32 -5.86 -18.78
C GLY A 167 8.08 -6.29 -17.99
N ARG A 168 7.63 -5.46 -17.05
CA ARG A 168 6.62 -5.81 -16.04
C ARG A 168 5.51 -4.79 -16.04
N LYS A 169 4.27 -5.26 -15.82
CA LYS A 169 3.09 -4.39 -15.68
C LYS A 169 2.42 -4.62 -14.31
N PRO A 170 2.03 -3.55 -13.60
CA PRO A 170 1.20 -3.67 -12.42
C PRO A 170 -0.17 -4.24 -12.79
N ILE A 171 -0.76 -4.98 -11.86
CA ILE A 171 -2.08 -5.59 -12.04
C ILE A 171 -3.19 -4.56 -11.74
N GLY A 172 -4.32 -4.60 -12.44
CA GLY A 172 -5.43 -3.63 -12.28
C GLY A 172 -5.57 -2.64 -13.44
N GLY A 173 -4.63 -2.64 -14.38
CA GLY A 173 -4.73 -1.91 -15.65
C GLY A 173 -4.84 -0.39 -15.47
N HIS A 174 -5.52 0.27 -16.42
CA HIS A 174 -5.64 1.73 -16.44
C HIS A 174 -6.42 2.31 -15.26
N VAL A 175 -7.38 1.56 -14.70
CA VAL A 175 -8.22 2.06 -13.58
C VAL A 175 -7.37 2.39 -12.36
N LEU A 176 -6.51 1.46 -11.93
CA LEU A 176 -5.62 1.69 -10.79
C LEU A 176 -4.55 2.76 -11.09
N ALA A 177 -4.07 2.79 -12.33
CA ALA A 177 -3.12 3.82 -12.78
C ALA A 177 -3.70 5.23 -12.73
N HIS A 178 -4.96 5.42 -13.10
CA HIS A 178 -5.63 6.73 -13.06
C HIS A 178 -6.07 7.15 -11.65
N ALA A 179 -6.44 6.19 -10.80
CA ALA A 179 -6.91 6.50 -9.45
C ALA A 179 -5.77 6.84 -8.47
N SER A 180 -4.57 6.31 -8.72
CA SER A 180 -3.40 6.50 -7.86
C SER A 180 -2.66 7.77 -8.24
N ALA A 181 -2.58 8.75 -7.34
CA ALA A 181 -1.84 9.98 -7.58
C ALA A 181 -0.33 9.73 -7.61
N THR A 182 0.18 8.79 -6.82
CA THR A 182 1.60 8.47 -6.75
C THR A 182 1.81 6.97 -6.89
N ARG A 183 2.80 6.58 -7.70
CA ARG A 183 3.05 5.18 -8.05
C ARG A 183 4.52 4.84 -7.96
N ILE A 184 4.85 3.86 -7.12
CA ILE A 184 6.23 3.48 -6.82
C ILE A 184 6.45 2.00 -7.17
N LEU A 185 7.39 1.74 -8.06
CA LEU A 185 7.85 0.39 -8.41
C LEU A 185 8.94 -0.06 -7.43
N LEU A 186 8.72 -1.18 -6.77
CA LEU A 186 9.68 -1.84 -5.87
C LEU A 186 10.32 -3.04 -6.56
N ARG A 187 11.65 -3.06 -6.61
CA ARG A 187 12.45 -4.17 -7.17
C ARG A 187 13.55 -4.62 -6.22
N LYS A 188 14.03 -5.85 -6.38
CA LYS A 188 15.18 -6.35 -5.63
C LYS A 188 16.46 -5.66 -6.12
N GLY A 189 17.28 -5.20 -5.18
CA GLY A 189 18.61 -4.66 -5.43
C GLY A 189 19.68 -5.75 -5.31
N ARG A 190 20.92 -5.34 -4.99
CA ARG A 190 22.03 -6.27 -4.75
C ARG A 190 22.03 -6.71 -3.28
N GLY A 191 22.21 -8.00 -3.03
CA GLY A 191 22.20 -8.54 -1.67
C GLY A 191 20.86 -8.26 -0.97
N ASP A 192 20.92 -7.58 0.18
CA ASP A 192 19.75 -7.24 1.00
C ASP A 192 19.07 -5.93 0.59
N GLU A 193 19.65 -5.19 -0.36
CA GLU A 193 19.09 -3.95 -0.87
C GLU A 193 17.81 -4.17 -1.67
N ARG A 194 16.97 -3.14 -1.66
CA ARG A 194 15.78 -2.98 -2.50
C ARG A 194 15.85 -1.61 -3.16
N VAL A 195 15.20 -1.48 -4.31
CA VAL A 195 15.16 -0.22 -5.06
C VAL A 195 13.70 0.20 -5.19
N ALA A 196 13.42 1.45 -4.83
CA ALA A 196 12.13 2.09 -5.06
C ALA A 196 12.30 3.11 -6.19
N LYS A 197 11.52 2.95 -7.26
CA LYS A 197 11.48 3.88 -8.39
C LYS A 197 10.13 4.58 -8.42
N LEU A 198 10.11 5.90 -8.30
CA LEU A 198 8.94 6.72 -8.56
C LEU A 198 8.64 6.67 -10.06
N GLN A 199 7.52 6.05 -10.43
CA GLN A 199 7.12 5.88 -11.82
C GLN A 199 6.11 6.93 -12.26
N ASP A 200 5.25 7.40 -11.36
CA ASP A 200 4.24 8.41 -11.68
C ASP A 200 3.93 9.25 -10.44
N SER A 201 3.84 10.57 -10.63
CA SER A 201 3.47 11.55 -9.62
C SER A 201 3.17 12.90 -10.29
N PRO A 202 2.17 13.66 -9.80
CA PRO A 202 1.81 14.96 -10.36
C PRO A 202 2.85 16.07 -10.09
N ASP A 203 3.63 15.95 -9.01
CA ASP A 203 4.47 17.03 -8.48
C ASP A 203 5.96 16.67 -8.40
N MET A 204 6.32 15.39 -8.57
CA MET A 204 7.68 14.89 -8.42
C MET A 204 8.19 14.24 -9.70
N PRO A 205 9.43 14.55 -10.15
CA PRO A 205 10.03 13.90 -11.30
C PRO A 205 10.40 12.44 -11.00
N GLU A 206 10.44 11.59 -12.04
CA GLU A 206 10.92 10.21 -11.93
C GLU A 206 12.31 10.17 -11.28
N LYS A 207 12.43 9.41 -10.19
CA LYS A 207 13.66 9.18 -9.44
C LYS A 207 13.65 7.78 -8.85
N GLU A 208 14.83 7.28 -8.52
CA GLU A 208 14.98 6.02 -7.79
C GLU A 208 15.86 6.21 -6.56
N CYS A 209 15.58 5.42 -5.53
CA CYS A 209 16.39 5.32 -4.32
C CYS A 209 16.56 3.86 -3.91
N VAL A 210 17.58 3.62 -3.09
CA VAL A 210 17.88 2.31 -2.49
C VAL A 210 17.43 2.34 -1.04
N TYR A 211 16.87 1.23 -0.56
CA TYR A 211 16.49 1.04 0.83
C TYR A 211 16.78 -0.40 1.26
N VAL A 212 16.84 -0.65 2.56
CA VAL A 212 16.99 -1.98 3.14
C VAL A 212 15.84 -2.27 4.11
N ILE A 213 15.69 -3.53 4.47
CA ILE A 213 14.67 -3.99 5.43
C ILE A 213 15.42 -4.42 6.68
N GLY A 214 15.45 -3.53 7.69
CA GLY A 214 16.13 -3.75 8.97
C GLY A 214 15.16 -4.03 10.11
N GLU A 215 15.66 -4.00 11.35
CA GLU A 215 14.84 -4.22 12.56
C GLU A 215 13.82 -3.09 12.74
N LYS A 216 14.21 -1.84 12.46
CA LYS A 216 13.34 -0.64 12.47
C LYS A 216 12.40 -0.53 11.27
N GLY A 217 12.23 -1.59 10.48
CA GLY A 217 11.39 -1.57 9.28
C GLY A 217 12.19 -1.19 8.03
N ILE A 218 11.70 -0.24 7.24
CA ILE A 218 12.41 0.31 6.08
C ILE A 218 13.45 1.34 6.57
N THR A 219 14.71 1.14 6.20
CA THR A 219 15.82 2.06 6.54
C THR A 219 16.70 2.34 5.33
N ASP A 220 17.57 3.34 5.45
CA ASP A 220 18.58 3.64 4.44
C ASP A 220 19.64 2.54 4.39
N SER A 221 20.27 2.35 3.23
CA SER A 221 21.28 1.30 3.02
C SER A 221 22.59 1.51 3.80
N ASN A 222 22.76 2.69 4.39
CA ASN A 222 23.99 3.10 5.06
C ASN A 222 23.86 3.20 6.60
N ASP A 223 22.67 2.88 7.13
CA ASP A 223 22.40 2.77 8.58
C ASP A 223 22.61 1.33 9.07
#